data_AF-A0AAU8J8T3-F1
#
_entry.id   AF-A0AAU8J8T3-F1
#
_cell.length_a   1.000
_cell.length_b   1.000
_cell.length_c   1.000
_cell.angle_alpha   90.00
_cell.angle_beta   90.00
_cell.angle_gamma   90.00
#
_symmetry.space_group_name_H-M   'P 1'
#
loop_
_entity.id
_entity.type
_entity.pdbx_description
1 polymer ?
#
loop_
_entity_poly.entity_id
_entity_poly.type
_entity_poly.pdbx_seq_one_letter_code
_entity_poly.pdbx_strand_id
1 'polypeptide(L)'
;MNECLPGSEIINQSALQLVSLTLSIEDTGIGISPQDQLHIFDAFAQGNRQSKRKYSGTGLGLAITKRLTEILGGTIELESELNSGSIFTFKFPNVRVFDSAIAESKLPIAIEPNLDPVQSSVKPDREPNNSIIDIDRASDRLNPEMMQSPVPLINEAAFRELMDQLDIEQTHIWPELCQKMKFRELQAFSERLNQWAEKYPLGDLLNYANQVANQLEPFDWDQLPDTIAQFTEIIESIEAKFNQK
;
A
#
# COMPACT_ATOMS: atom_id res chain seq x y z
N MET A 1 -1.48 56.83 -41.49
CA MET A 1 -2.84 56.38 -41.11
C MET A 1 -3.00 55.01 -41.73
N ASN A 2 -2.50 53.99 -41.04
CA ASN A 2 -3.27 53.00 -40.24
C ASN A 2 -3.80 51.91 -41.21
N GLU A 3 -3.61 50.61 -41.02
CA GLU A 3 -3.19 49.84 -39.85
C GLU A 3 -2.78 48.43 -40.30
N CYS A 4 -1.88 47.83 -39.54
CA CYS A 4 -1.51 46.41 -39.60
C CYS A 4 -2.72 45.56 -39.17
N LEU A 5 -3.11 44.55 -39.95
CA LEU A 5 -3.98 43.48 -39.44
C LEU A 5 -3.10 42.26 -39.08
N PRO A 6 -3.03 41.89 -37.79
CA PRO A 6 -2.30 40.74 -37.31
C PRO A 6 -3.18 39.50 -37.34
N GLY A 7 -2.58 38.31 -37.48
CA GLY A 7 -3.25 37.05 -37.19
C GLY A 7 -3.21 36.04 -38.32
N SER A 8 -2.03 35.69 -38.82
CA SER A 8 -1.84 34.34 -39.33
C SER A 8 -1.93 33.38 -38.13
N GLU A 9 -3.08 32.74 -37.93
CA GLU A 9 -3.21 31.62 -37.01
C GLU A 9 -2.16 30.57 -37.38
N ILE A 10 -1.14 30.42 -36.53
CA ILE A 10 -0.28 29.25 -36.55
C ILE A 10 -1.15 28.12 -36.01
N ILE A 11 -1.86 27.43 -36.89
CA ILE A 11 -2.51 26.17 -36.55
C ILE A 11 -1.36 25.18 -36.34
N ASN A 12 -0.94 24.99 -35.09
CA ASN A 12 -0.12 23.85 -34.68
C ASN A 12 -0.95 22.59 -34.93
N GLN A 13 -0.89 22.07 -36.16
CA GLN A 13 -1.40 20.74 -36.50
C GLN A 13 -0.42 19.71 -35.93
N SER A 14 -0.39 19.56 -34.61
CA SER A 14 0.12 18.33 -34.02
C SER A 14 -0.83 17.23 -34.48
N ALA A 15 -0.36 16.38 -35.39
CA ALA A 15 -1.13 15.24 -35.87
C ALA A 15 -1.56 14.41 -34.66
N LEU A 16 -2.88 14.26 -34.45
CA LEU A 16 -3.39 13.38 -33.42
C LEU A 16 -2.93 11.96 -33.73
N GLN A 17 -1.95 11.47 -32.97
CA GLN A 17 -1.50 10.09 -33.11
C GLN A 17 -2.47 9.19 -32.35
N LEU A 18 -3.14 8.31 -33.08
CA LEU A 18 -3.95 7.25 -32.52
C LEU A 18 -3.11 5.97 -32.45
N VAL A 19 -3.14 5.32 -31.29
CA VAL A 19 -2.49 4.02 -31.09
C VAL A 19 -3.50 3.00 -30.57
N SER A 20 -3.23 1.73 -30.83
CA SER A 20 -3.91 0.63 -30.15
C SER A 20 -3.10 0.26 -28.92
N LEU A 21 -3.70 0.39 -27.74
CA LEU A 21 -3.07 0.06 -26.46
C LEU A 21 -3.61 -1.28 -25.96
N THR A 22 -2.69 -2.20 -25.67
CA THR A 22 -3.02 -3.48 -25.01
C THR A 22 -2.27 -3.55 -23.68
N LEU A 23 -3.00 -3.82 -22.59
CA LEU A 23 -2.42 -4.07 -21.27
C LEU A 23 -2.81 -5.47 -20.82
N SER A 24 -1.84 -6.25 -20.35
CA SER A 24 -2.10 -7.58 -19.79
C SER A 24 -1.63 -7.63 -18.34
N ILE A 25 -2.51 -8.07 -17.45
CA ILE A 25 -2.21 -8.30 -16.03
C ILE A 25 -2.23 -9.80 -15.80
N GLU A 26 -1.05 -10.35 -15.46
CA GLU A 26 -0.88 -11.76 -15.09
C GLU A 26 -0.85 -11.89 -13.57
N ASP A 27 -1.71 -12.77 -13.04
CA ASP A 27 -1.71 -13.22 -11.66
C ASP A 27 -1.30 -14.69 -11.59
N THR A 28 -0.62 -15.07 -10.51
CA THR A 28 -0.19 -16.46 -10.23
C THR A 28 -1.02 -17.10 -9.13
N GLY A 29 -2.29 -16.69 -9.02
CA GLY A 29 -3.23 -17.17 -8.02
C GLY A 29 -3.73 -18.59 -8.31
N ILE A 30 -4.80 -18.99 -7.62
CA ILE A 30 -5.41 -20.32 -7.76
C ILE A 30 -6.05 -20.58 -9.12
N GLY A 31 -6.13 -19.56 -9.99
CA GLY A 31 -6.86 -19.61 -11.25
C GLY A 31 -8.38 -19.70 -11.06
N ILE A 32 -9.10 -19.67 -12.18
CA ILE A 32 -10.56 -19.56 -12.21
C ILE A 32 -11.11 -20.74 -12.99
N SER A 33 -12.11 -21.44 -12.41
CA SER A 33 -12.73 -22.59 -13.07
C SER A 33 -13.47 -22.15 -14.36
N PRO A 34 -13.56 -22.99 -15.41
CA PRO A 34 -14.28 -22.63 -16.64
C PRO A 34 -15.75 -22.22 -16.40
N GLN A 35 -16.38 -22.75 -15.34
CA GLN A 35 -17.75 -22.39 -14.97
C GLN A 35 -17.81 -20.99 -14.34
N ASP A 36 -16.86 -20.66 -13.47
CA ASP A 36 -16.80 -19.34 -12.83
C ASP A 36 -16.35 -18.24 -13.81
N GLN A 37 -15.51 -18.57 -14.81
CA GLN A 37 -15.07 -17.63 -15.86
C GLN A 37 -16.25 -17.02 -16.63
N LEU A 38 -17.35 -17.75 -16.81
CA LEU A 38 -18.55 -17.26 -17.51
C LEU A 38 -19.26 -16.14 -16.74
N HIS A 39 -19.10 -16.11 -15.42
CA HIS A 39 -19.82 -15.21 -14.51
C HIS A 39 -18.89 -14.25 -13.76
N ILE A 40 -17.58 -14.31 -14.02
CA ILE A 40 -16.55 -13.57 -13.26
C ILE A 40 -16.73 -12.04 -13.31
N PHE A 41 -17.37 -11.54 -14.36
CA PHE A 41 -17.67 -10.12 -14.54
C PHE A 41 -19.09 -9.72 -14.11
N ASP A 42 -19.90 -10.67 -13.64
CA ASP A 42 -21.22 -10.38 -13.09
C ASP A 42 -21.08 -9.77 -11.70
N ALA A 43 -21.93 -8.78 -11.39
CA ALA A 43 -21.92 -8.17 -10.07
C ALA A 43 -22.27 -9.21 -8.99
N PHE A 44 -21.50 -9.21 -7.89
CA PHE A 44 -21.66 -10.14 -6.76
C PHE A 44 -21.36 -11.62 -7.10
N ALA A 45 -20.75 -11.89 -8.25
CA ALA A 45 -20.23 -13.22 -8.53
C ALA A 45 -19.11 -13.55 -7.53
N GLN A 46 -19.32 -14.61 -6.76
CA GLN A 46 -18.32 -15.21 -5.88
C GLN A 46 -18.27 -16.69 -6.21
N GLY A 47 -17.08 -17.21 -6.52
CA GLY A 47 -16.85 -18.62 -6.81
C GLY A 47 -17.38 -19.55 -5.70
N ASN A 48 -17.58 -20.81 -6.06
CA ASN A 48 -18.38 -21.77 -5.31
C ASN A 48 -18.17 -21.76 -3.77
N ARG A 49 -19.30 -21.79 -3.04
CA ARG A 49 -19.51 -21.40 -1.63
C ARG A 49 -18.73 -22.17 -0.54
N GLN A 50 -17.76 -23.01 -0.88
CA GLN A 50 -17.03 -23.84 0.09
C GLN A 50 -15.82 -23.15 0.76
N SER A 51 -15.39 -21.96 0.30
CA SER A 51 -14.23 -21.26 0.87
C SER A 51 -14.56 -19.88 1.45
N LYS A 52 -15.70 -19.77 2.18
CA LYS A 52 -16.17 -18.52 2.83
C LYS A 52 -15.22 -17.91 3.89
N ARG A 53 -14.05 -18.51 4.15
CA ARG A 53 -13.09 -18.00 5.14
C ARG A 53 -11.76 -17.53 4.57
N LYS A 54 -11.48 -17.66 3.27
CA LYS A 54 -10.14 -17.34 2.74
C LYS A 54 -10.03 -16.14 1.80
N TYR A 55 -11.13 -15.68 1.20
CA TYR A 55 -11.09 -14.55 0.27
C TYR A 55 -12.25 -13.59 0.58
N SER A 56 -11.92 -12.44 1.18
CA SER A 56 -12.84 -11.34 1.44
C SER A 56 -13.04 -10.53 0.15
N GLY A 57 -14.28 -10.17 -0.16
CA GLY A 57 -14.59 -9.30 -1.30
C GLY A 57 -16.06 -9.36 -1.68
N THR A 58 -16.67 -8.23 -2.05
CA THR A 58 -18.09 -8.12 -2.41
C THR A 58 -18.42 -8.71 -3.79
N GLY A 59 -17.43 -9.15 -4.56
CA GLY A 59 -17.60 -9.58 -5.95
C GLY A 59 -17.93 -8.43 -6.91
N LEU A 60 -17.63 -7.17 -6.52
CA LEU A 60 -17.91 -6.00 -7.36
C LEU A 60 -16.70 -5.53 -8.19
N GLY A 61 -15.47 -5.87 -7.78
CA GLY A 61 -14.25 -5.35 -8.40
C GLY A 61 -14.21 -5.56 -9.91
N LEU A 62 -14.28 -6.82 -10.37
CA LEU A 62 -14.20 -7.15 -11.80
C LEU A 62 -15.41 -6.64 -12.61
N ALA A 63 -16.60 -6.58 -12.01
CA ALA A 63 -17.77 -5.99 -12.65
C ALA A 63 -17.59 -4.48 -12.89
N ILE A 64 -17.04 -3.76 -11.91
CA ILE A 64 -16.70 -2.33 -12.03
C ILE A 64 -15.59 -2.15 -13.07
N THR A 65 -14.54 -2.97 -13.01
CA THR A 65 -13.42 -2.93 -13.96
C THR A 65 -13.91 -3.09 -15.40
N LYS A 66 -14.72 -4.13 -15.69
CA LYS A 66 -15.30 -4.33 -17.03
C LYS A 66 -16.08 -3.11 -17.50
N ARG A 67 -16.96 -2.57 -16.64
CA ARG A 67 -17.77 -1.38 -16.98
C ARG A 67 -16.90 -0.16 -17.26
N LEU A 68 -15.86 0.09 -16.46
CA LEU A 68 -14.94 1.21 -16.67
C LEU A 68 -14.17 1.04 -17.98
N THR A 69 -13.68 -0.16 -18.28
CA THR A 69 -13.01 -0.48 -19.55
C THR A 69 -13.92 -0.20 -20.75
N GLU A 70 -15.17 -0.63 -20.69
CA GLU A 70 -16.16 -0.40 -21.75
C GLU A 70 -16.50 1.09 -21.92
N ILE A 71 -16.64 1.84 -20.81
CA ILE A 71 -16.86 3.31 -20.83
C ILE A 71 -15.69 4.03 -21.50
N LEU A 72 -14.46 3.55 -21.28
CA LEU A 72 -13.25 4.06 -21.92
C LEU A 72 -13.08 3.58 -23.38
N GLY A 73 -14.07 2.86 -23.93
CA GLY A 73 -14.07 2.38 -25.31
C GLY A 73 -13.18 1.16 -25.55
N GLY A 74 -12.76 0.47 -24.48
CA GLY A 74 -11.95 -0.74 -24.57
C GLY A 74 -12.74 -2.03 -24.38
N THR A 75 -12.03 -3.15 -24.45
CA THR A 75 -12.52 -4.50 -24.13
C THR A 75 -11.63 -5.17 -23.10
N ILE A 76 -12.19 -6.13 -22.36
CA ILE A 76 -11.48 -6.98 -21.40
C ILE A 76 -11.68 -8.45 -21.76
N GLU A 77 -10.59 -9.21 -21.75
CA GLU A 77 -10.53 -10.66 -22.02
C GLU A 77 -9.85 -11.36 -20.84
N LEU A 78 -10.21 -12.63 -20.61
CA LEU A 78 -9.67 -13.46 -19.53
C LEU A 78 -9.16 -14.79 -20.10
N GLU A 79 -7.94 -15.14 -19.75
CA GLU A 79 -7.38 -16.48 -19.89
C GLU A 79 -7.02 -16.99 -18.49
N SER A 80 -7.51 -18.17 -18.08
CA SER A 80 -7.22 -18.70 -16.75
C SER A 80 -7.30 -20.22 -16.72
N GLU A 81 -6.42 -20.82 -15.92
CA GLU A 81 -6.40 -22.25 -15.64
C GLU A 81 -6.23 -22.47 -14.13
N LEU A 82 -6.99 -23.43 -13.58
CA LEU A 82 -6.92 -23.79 -12.17
C LEU A 82 -5.50 -24.22 -11.79
N ASN A 83 -4.97 -23.60 -10.74
CA ASN A 83 -3.61 -23.74 -10.21
C ASN A 83 -2.48 -23.16 -11.10
N SER A 84 -2.82 -22.51 -12.22
CA SER A 84 -1.84 -21.84 -13.09
C SER A 84 -1.95 -20.31 -13.05
N GLY A 85 -3.02 -19.75 -12.47
CA GLY A 85 -3.26 -18.31 -12.39
C GLY A 85 -4.21 -17.78 -13.47
N SER A 86 -4.16 -16.47 -13.74
CA SER A 86 -5.00 -15.82 -14.74
C SER A 86 -4.30 -14.66 -15.43
N ILE A 87 -4.72 -14.37 -16.67
CA ILE A 87 -4.29 -13.21 -17.44
C ILE A 87 -5.53 -12.43 -17.85
N PHE A 88 -5.61 -11.17 -17.40
CA PHE A 88 -6.63 -10.22 -17.83
C PHE A 88 -6.04 -9.29 -18.88
N THR A 89 -6.59 -9.30 -20.08
CA THR A 89 -6.10 -8.48 -21.20
C THR A 89 -7.11 -7.38 -21.54
N PHE A 90 -6.66 -6.14 -21.46
CA PHE A 90 -7.40 -4.93 -21.78
C PHE A 90 -6.94 -4.38 -23.12
N LYS A 91 -7.89 -4.08 -24.02
CA LYS A 91 -7.58 -3.53 -25.35
C LYS A 91 -8.33 -2.22 -25.53
N PHE A 92 -7.59 -1.14 -25.79
CA PHE A 92 -8.14 0.18 -26.07
C PHE A 92 -7.75 0.59 -27.49
N PRO A 93 -8.68 0.55 -28.45
CA PRO A 93 -8.43 1.08 -29.79
C PRO A 93 -8.45 2.61 -29.78
N ASN A 94 -7.67 3.23 -30.66
CA ASN A 94 -7.71 4.68 -30.90
C ASN A 94 -7.40 5.54 -29.67
N VAL A 95 -6.46 5.11 -28.83
CA VAL A 95 -5.95 5.93 -27.73
C VAL A 95 -5.19 7.11 -28.33
N ARG A 96 -5.60 8.32 -27.94
CA ARG A 96 -4.92 9.55 -28.34
C ARG A 96 -3.64 9.69 -27.55
N VAL A 97 -2.53 9.82 -28.25
CA VAL A 97 -1.22 10.12 -27.67
C VAL A 97 -0.87 11.55 -28.03
N PHE A 98 -0.47 12.33 -27.03
CA PHE A 98 0.09 13.66 -27.23
C PHE A 98 1.61 13.56 -27.17
N ASP A 99 2.30 14.21 -28.09
CA ASP A 99 3.74 14.41 -27.95
C ASP A 99 4.00 15.28 -26.72
N SER A 100 4.67 14.71 -25.71
CA SER A 100 5.03 15.39 -24.47
C SER A 100 5.96 16.59 -24.68
N ALA A 101 6.47 16.82 -25.89
CA ALA A 101 7.28 17.99 -26.24
C ALA A 101 6.56 19.35 -26.08
N ILE A 102 5.23 19.37 -25.87
CA ILE A 102 4.44 20.60 -25.68
C ILE A 102 4.08 20.85 -24.19
N ALA A 103 4.37 19.90 -23.29
CA ALA A 103 3.97 19.98 -21.88
C ALA A 103 4.81 20.93 -21.01
N GLU A 104 5.90 21.51 -21.53
CA GLU A 104 6.69 22.53 -20.82
C GLU A 104 6.18 23.97 -21.01
N SER A 105 5.03 24.18 -21.67
CA SER A 105 4.41 25.52 -21.67
C SER A 105 3.64 25.75 -20.36
N LYS A 106 4.39 26.26 -19.38
CA LYS A 106 3.99 26.96 -18.16
C LYS A 106 2.52 27.44 -18.19
N LEU A 107 1.61 26.69 -17.56
CA LEU A 107 0.30 27.24 -17.20
C LEU A 107 0.52 28.26 -16.07
N PRO A 108 0.13 29.54 -16.21
CA PRO A 108 0.12 30.47 -15.10
C PRO A 108 -1.12 30.19 -14.25
N ILE A 109 -1.02 29.19 -13.37
CA ILE A 109 -1.99 29.04 -12.28
C ILE A 109 -1.49 29.90 -11.12
N ALA A 110 -1.78 31.19 -11.19
CA ALA A 110 -1.80 32.03 -10.00
C ALA A 110 -3.11 31.74 -9.26
N ILE A 111 -3.10 30.73 -8.39
CA ILE A 111 -4.12 30.63 -7.33
C ILE A 111 -3.59 31.50 -6.21
N GLU A 112 -4.12 32.72 -6.09
CA GLU A 112 -4.01 33.44 -4.83
C GLU A 112 -4.87 32.72 -3.79
N PRO A 113 -4.34 32.37 -2.61
CA PRO A 113 -5.12 31.72 -1.58
C PRO A 113 -6.06 32.75 -0.95
N ASN A 114 -7.26 32.90 -1.50
CA ASN A 114 -8.33 33.57 -0.77
C ASN A 114 -8.93 32.59 0.24
N LEU A 115 -8.34 32.53 1.44
CA LEU A 115 -8.92 31.88 2.60
C LEU A 115 -9.66 32.92 3.42
N ASP A 116 -10.93 33.14 3.10
CA ASP A 116 -11.86 33.72 4.08
C ASP A 116 -12.04 32.70 5.22
N PRO A 117 -11.80 33.06 6.49
CA PRO A 117 -11.93 32.12 7.59
C PRO A 117 -13.40 31.82 7.86
N VAL A 118 -13.85 30.61 7.52
CA VAL A 118 -15.14 30.07 7.94
C VAL A 118 -15.09 29.82 9.45
N GLN A 119 -15.77 30.68 10.22
CA GLN A 119 -16.02 30.46 11.64
C GLN A 119 -17.06 29.33 11.80
N SER A 120 -16.62 28.11 12.09
CA SER A 120 -17.51 27.06 12.58
C SER A 120 -17.62 27.15 14.11
N SER A 121 -18.75 27.67 14.60
CA SER A 121 -19.08 27.63 16.02
C SER A 121 -19.50 26.22 16.43
N VAL A 122 -18.63 25.49 17.14
CA VAL A 122 -19.01 24.28 17.87
C VAL A 122 -18.94 24.60 19.37
N LYS A 123 -20.10 24.60 20.03
CA LYS A 123 -20.21 24.76 21.48
C LYS A 123 -19.76 23.47 22.18
N PRO A 124 -19.03 23.53 23.30
CA PRO A 124 -18.74 22.37 24.12
C PRO A 124 -19.88 22.15 25.10
N ASP A 125 -20.51 20.98 25.10
CA ASP A 125 -21.42 20.58 26.17
C ASP A 125 -21.28 19.09 26.49
N ARG A 126 -20.90 18.84 27.76
CA ARG A 126 -21.13 17.67 28.62
C ARG A 126 -19.96 16.73 28.91
N GLU A 127 -19.46 16.88 30.14
CA GLU A 127 -19.33 15.79 31.13
C GLU A 127 -20.01 16.27 32.44
N PRO A 128 -20.34 15.43 33.46
CA PRO A 128 -19.89 14.05 33.71
C PRO A 128 -21.02 13.07 34.10
N ASN A 129 -20.74 11.77 34.19
CA ASN A 129 -21.40 10.95 35.20
C ASN A 129 -20.46 9.89 35.78
N ASN A 130 -20.24 10.03 37.09
CA ASN A 130 -19.37 9.24 37.93
C ASN A 130 -20.27 8.35 38.80
N SER A 131 -20.45 7.07 38.44
CA SER A 131 -21.14 6.10 39.29
C SER A 131 -20.14 5.33 40.12
N ILE A 132 -20.10 5.73 41.39
CA ILE A 132 -19.45 5.11 42.54
C ILE A 132 -19.88 3.64 42.68
N ILE A 133 -18.93 2.73 42.86
CA ILE A 133 -19.15 1.44 43.51
C ILE A 133 -18.12 1.30 44.62
N ASP A 134 -18.60 1.43 45.86
CA ASP A 134 -17.89 1.06 47.09
C ASP A 134 -17.64 -0.45 47.10
N ILE A 135 -16.37 -0.88 47.21
CA ILE A 135 -16.04 -2.15 47.86
C ILE A 135 -14.85 -1.93 48.80
N ASP A 136 -15.18 -2.17 50.05
CA ASP A 136 -14.45 -2.29 51.30
C ASP A 136 -12.92 -2.50 51.31
N ARG A 137 -12.35 -1.92 52.36
CA ARG A 137 -10.98 -2.11 52.84
C ARG A 137 -10.78 -3.56 53.31
N ALA A 138 -9.84 -4.26 52.70
CA ALA A 138 -9.09 -5.31 53.36
C ALA A 138 -7.60 -5.04 53.13
N SER A 139 -6.95 -4.68 54.22
CA SER A 139 -5.51 -4.68 54.41
C SER A 139 -4.88 -5.97 53.88
N ASP A 140 -3.95 -5.86 52.94
CA ASP A 140 -2.81 -6.75 52.96
C ASP A 140 -1.55 -6.07 52.41
N ARG A 141 -0.48 -6.24 53.15
CA ARG A 141 0.84 -5.66 52.88
C ARG A 141 1.49 -6.51 51.78
N LEU A 142 1.71 -5.96 50.60
CA LEU A 142 2.63 -6.55 49.63
C LEU A 142 3.56 -5.49 49.06
N ASN A 143 4.85 -5.83 49.12
CA ASN A 143 6.03 -5.01 48.90
C ASN A 143 6.08 -4.36 47.50
N PRO A 144 6.68 -3.17 47.34
CA PRO A 144 6.97 -2.59 46.02
C PRO A 144 8.21 -3.19 45.33
N GLU A 145 8.74 -4.31 45.80
CA GLU A 145 9.84 -5.03 45.14
C GLU A 145 9.29 -6.30 44.46
N MET A 146 8.90 -6.19 43.19
CA MET A 146 8.93 -7.25 42.16
C MET A 146 8.03 -6.89 40.98
N MET A 147 8.55 -6.06 40.07
CA MET A 147 8.30 -6.21 38.63
C MET A 147 9.36 -5.43 37.82
N GLN A 148 10.63 -5.57 38.21
CA GLN A 148 11.73 -5.51 37.24
C GLN A 148 11.89 -6.94 36.71
N SER A 149 11.00 -7.31 35.77
CA SER A 149 11.30 -8.45 34.90
C SER A 149 12.56 -8.05 34.11
N PRO A 150 13.65 -8.84 34.10
CA PRO A 150 14.83 -8.47 33.35
C PRO A 150 14.39 -8.36 31.89
N VAL A 151 14.60 -7.18 31.28
CA VAL A 151 14.63 -7.08 29.82
C VAL A 151 15.48 -8.25 29.34
N PRO A 152 14.98 -9.14 28.46
CA PRO A 152 15.79 -10.24 27.99
C PRO A 152 17.01 -9.62 27.32
N LEU A 153 18.18 -9.73 27.95
CA LEU A 153 19.43 -9.41 27.28
C LEU A 153 19.53 -10.44 26.16
N ILE A 154 19.24 -10.02 24.93
CA ILE A 154 19.65 -10.75 23.75
C ILE A 154 21.14 -11.01 23.95
N ASN A 155 21.53 -12.29 23.98
CA ASN A 155 22.94 -12.61 24.14
C ASN A 155 23.71 -12.14 22.90
N GLU A 156 24.99 -11.77 23.07
CA GLU A 156 25.84 -11.22 22.01
C GLU A 156 25.82 -12.07 20.73
N ALA A 157 25.78 -13.39 20.87
CA ALA A 157 25.75 -14.33 19.75
C ALA A 157 24.43 -14.25 18.95
N ALA A 158 23.30 -14.17 19.65
CA ALA A 158 21.97 -14.04 19.06
C ALA A 158 21.80 -12.68 18.37
N PHE A 159 22.38 -11.61 18.93
CA PHE A 159 22.39 -10.30 18.29
C PHE A 159 23.23 -10.29 17.00
N ARG A 160 24.43 -10.88 17.03
CA ARG A 160 25.26 -11.04 15.83
C ARG A 160 24.56 -11.84 14.74
N GLU A 161 23.90 -12.95 15.11
CA GLU A 161 23.12 -13.76 14.17
C GLU A 161 21.99 -12.94 13.51
N LEU A 162 21.28 -12.10 14.28
CA LEU A 162 20.26 -11.20 13.73
C LEU A 162 20.88 -10.17 12.78
N MET A 163 21.97 -9.51 13.18
CA MET A 163 22.60 -8.50 12.34
C MET A 163 23.13 -9.08 11.03
N ASP A 164 23.71 -10.28 11.06
CA ASP A 164 24.12 -10.99 9.83
C ASP A 164 22.92 -11.25 8.92
N GLN A 165 21.76 -11.62 9.48
CA GLN A 165 20.53 -11.84 8.70
C GLN A 165 19.97 -10.53 8.11
N LEU A 166 19.97 -9.45 8.88
CA LEU A 166 19.52 -8.14 8.42
C LEU A 166 20.44 -7.57 7.34
N ASP A 167 21.76 -7.74 7.47
CA ASP A 167 22.76 -7.32 6.48
C ASP A 167 22.61 -8.08 5.15
N ILE A 168 22.39 -9.39 5.21
CA ILE A 168 22.07 -10.22 4.02
C ILE A 168 20.79 -9.71 3.33
N GLU A 169 19.74 -9.44 4.10
CA GLU A 169 18.47 -8.93 3.57
C GLU A 169 18.66 -7.55 2.91
N GLN A 170 19.38 -6.64 3.58
CA GLN A 170 19.67 -5.29 3.10
C GLN A 170 20.53 -5.30 1.83
N THR A 171 21.47 -6.22 1.72
CA THR A 171 22.41 -6.30 0.60
C THR A 171 21.81 -7.00 -0.62
N HIS A 172 21.01 -8.05 -0.42
CA HIS A 172 20.60 -8.94 -1.52
C HIS A 172 19.13 -8.87 -1.90
N ILE A 173 18.23 -8.55 -0.97
CA ILE A 173 16.78 -8.64 -1.20
C ILE A 173 16.15 -7.25 -1.26
N TRP A 174 16.47 -6.40 -0.28
CA TRP A 174 15.93 -5.05 -0.17
C TRP A 174 16.12 -4.16 -1.41
N PRO A 175 17.27 -4.17 -2.13
CA PRO A 175 17.45 -3.32 -3.30
C PRO A 175 16.51 -3.71 -4.44
N GLU A 176 16.32 -5.01 -4.69
CA GLU A 176 15.36 -5.49 -5.68
C GLU A 176 13.92 -5.22 -5.26
N LEU A 177 13.63 -5.36 -3.96
CA LEU A 177 12.32 -5.10 -3.38
C LEU A 177 11.89 -3.64 -3.61
N CYS A 178 12.77 -2.69 -3.29
CA CYS A 178 12.53 -1.25 -3.49
C CYS A 178 12.34 -0.90 -4.97
N GLN A 179 13.02 -1.61 -5.88
CA GLN A 179 12.91 -1.37 -7.32
C GLN A 179 11.60 -1.92 -7.91
N LYS A 180 11.22 -3.14 -7.53
CA LYS A 180 10.11 -3.88 -8.17
C LYS A 180 8.78 -3.70 -7.45
N MET A 181 8.79 -3.42 -6.15
CA MET A 181 7.61 -3.25 -5.29
C MET A 181 6.54 -4.34 -5.49
N LYS A 182 6.98 -5.58 -5.74
CA LYS A 182 6.06 -6.70 -5.99
C LYS A 182 5.44 -7.15 -4.68
N PHE A 183 4.10 -7.24 -4.66
CA PHE A 183 3.35 -7.60 -3.47
C PHE A 183 3.82 -8.91 -2.81
N ARG A 184 4.08 -9.97 -3.59
CA ARG A 184 4.57 -11.25 -3.03
C ARG A 184 5.93 -11.11 -2.35
N GLU A 185 6.82 -10.29 -2.91
CA GLU A 185 8.15 -10.03 -2.34
C GLU A 185 8.03 -9.17 -1.07
N LEU A 186 7.15 -8.17 -1.07
CA LEU A 186 6.84 -7.33 0.10
C LEU A 186 6.21 -8.13 1.24
N GLN A 187 5.28 -9.04 0.92
CA GLN A 187 4.68 -9.92 1.91
C GLN A 187 5.74 -10.85 2.52
N ALA A 188 6.58 -11.47 1.69
CA ALA A 188 7.65 -12.32 2.18
C ALA A 188 8.66 -11.55 3.04
N PHE A 189 8.97 -10.29 2.69
CA PHE A 189 9.80 -9.40 3.50
C PHE A 189 9.16 -9.10 4.86
N SER A 190 7.88 -8.72 4.88
CA SER A 190 7.13 -8.49 6.12
C SER A 190 7.08 -9.74 7.02
N GLU A 191 6.89 -10.92 6.45
CA GLU A 191 6.91 -12.19 7.19
C GLU A 191 8.28 -12.45 7.83
N ARG A 192 9.39 -12.19 7.13
CA ARG A 192 10.75 -12.32 7.70
C ARG A 192 10.99 -11.34 8.84
N LEU A 193 10.60 -10.06 8.67
CA LEU A 193 10.69 -9.05 9.73
C LEU A 193 9.94 -9.47 11.00
N ASN A 194 8.72 -10.00 10.85
CA ASN A 194 7.93 -10.47 11.98
C ASN A 194 8.58 -11.69 12.65
N GLN A 195 9.12 -12.64 11.88
CA GLN A 195 9.85 -13.78 12.43
C GLN A 195 11.07 -13.34 13.26
N TRP A 196 11.83 -12.36 12.77
CA TRP A 196 12.94 -11.79 13.52
C TRP A 196 12.47 -11.02 14.76
N ALA A 197 11.42 -10.22 14.67
CA ALA A 197 10.86 -9.48 15.80
C ALA A 197 10.29 -10.41 16.90
N GLU A 198 9.76 -11.58 16.54
CA GLU A 198 9.33 -12.60 17.50
C GLU A 198 10.53 -13.31 18.16
N LYS A 199 11.56 -13.64 17.37
CA LYS A 199 12.76 -14.33 17.86
C LYS A 199 13.64 -13.42 18.74
N TYR A 200 13.66 -12.12 18.45
CA TYR A 200 14.50 -11.14 19.12
C TYR A 200 13.64 -9.97 19.64
N PRO A 201 13.50 -9.80 20.98
CA PRO A 201 12.62 -8.79 21.58
C PRO A 201 13.20 -7.36 21.47
N LEU A 202 13.39 -6.89 20.24
CA LEU A 202 13.81 -5.54 19.89
C LEU A 202 12.60 -4.70 19.52
N GLY A 203 12.32 -3.67 20.32
CA GLY A 203 11.16 -2.80 20.10
C GLY A 203 11.19 -2.09 18.74
N ASP A 204 12.36 -1.66 18.27
CA ASP A 204 12.49 -0.95 16.99
C ASP A 204 12.13 -1.85 15.79
N LEU A 205 12.65 -3.07 15.78
CA LEU A 205 12.37 -4.06 14.73
C LEU A 205 10.89 -4.47 14.74
N LEU A 206 10.32 -4.69 15.93
CA LEU A 206 8.91 -5.03 16.09
C LEU A 206 7.99 -3.91 15.62
N ASN A 207 8.29 -2.65 15.96
CA ASN A 207 7.51 -1.50 15.52
C ASN A 207 7.54 -1.35 14.00
N TYR A 208 8.73 -1.48 13.41
CA TYR A 208 8.90 -1.44 11.96
C TYR A 208 8.16 -2.58 11.25
N ALA A 209 8.30 -3.82 11.73
CA ALA A 209 7.62 -4.99 11.17
C ALA A 209 6.10 -4.83 11.18
N ASN A 210 5.55 -4.34 12.30
CA ASN A 210 4.12 -4.05 12.44
C ASN A 210 3.67 -2.91 11.51
N GLN A 211 4.47 -1.86 11.34
CA GLN A 211 4.14 -0.76 10.44
C GLN A 211 4.06 -1.25 8.98
N VAL A 212 5.04 -2.03 8.54
CA VAL A 212 5.04 -2.64 7.19
C VAL A 212 3.83 -3.57 7.01
N ALA A 213 3.53 -4.42 7.98
CA ALA A 213 2.38 -5.34 7.93
C ALA A 213 1.04 -4.59 7.88
N ASN A 214 0.87 -3.55 8.70
CA ASN A 214 -0.35 -2.74 8.78
C ASN A 214 -0.59 -1.89 7.53
N GLN A 215 0.43 -1.59 6.73
CA GLN A 215 0.29 -0.91 5.45
C GLN A 215 0.03 -1.90 4.30
N LEU A 216 0.54 -3.13 4.40
CA LEU A 216 0.31 -4.18 3.42
C LEU A 216 -1.12 -4.74 3.45
N GLU A 217 -1.73 -4.93 4.63
CA GLU A 217 -3.11 -5.44 4.74
C GLU A 217 -4.18 -4.55 4.06
N PRO A 218 -4.19 -3.22 4.23
CA PRO A 218 -5.15 -2.33 3.57
C PRO A 218 -4.71 -1.88 2.17
N PHE A 219 -3.54 -2.32 1.67
CA PHE A 219 -2.93 -1.84 0.42
C PHE A 219 -2.69 -0.31 0.41
N ASP A 220 -2.13 0.23 1.48
CA ASP A 220 -1.74 1.66 1.58
C ASP A 220 -0.44 1.93 0.79
N TRP A 221 -0.56 1.99 -0.54
CA TRP A 221 0.58 2.17 -1.45
C TRP A 221 1.19 3.58 -1.43
N ASP A 222 0.52 4.56 -0.83
CA ASP A 222 1.00 5.94 -0.81
C ASP A 222 2.15 6.12 0.20
N GLN A 223 2.13 5.37 1.31
CA GLN A 223 3.12 5.48 2.39
C GLN A 223 4.08 4.28 2.46
N LEU A 224 3.76 3.18 1.77
CA LEU A 224 4.54 1.95 1.79
C LEU A 224 5.97 2.11 1.23
N PRO A 225 6.22 2.78 0.09
CA PRO A 225 7.59 2.96 -0.42
C PRO A 225 8.50 3.67 0.58
N ASP A 226 8.00 4.75 1.19
CA ASP A 226 8.76 5.53 2.18
C ASP A 226 9.02 4.71 3.45
N THR A 227 8.05 3.90 3.86
CA THR A 227 8.22 2.99 5.00
C THR A 227 9.27 1.93 4.69
N ILE A 228 9.22 1.26 3.54
CA ILE A 228 10.23 0.25 3.16
C ILE A 228 11.64 0.87 3.05
N ALA A 229 11.73 2.14 2.64
CA ALA A 229 13.01 2.86 2.56
C ALA A 229 13.68 3.05 3.93
N GLN A 230 12.90 3.12 5.01
CA GLN A 230 13.39 3.29 6.39
C GLN A 230 14.11 2.05 6.94
N PHE A 231 14.11 0.92 6.24
CA PHE A 231 14.75 -0.32 6.69
C PHE A 231 16.20 -0.10 7.12
N THR A 232 16.97 0.65 6.32
CA THR A 232 18.38 0.97 6.62
C THR A 232 18.53 1.76 7.92
N GLU A 233 17.67 2.76 8.15
CA GLU A 233 17.71 3.59 9.36
C GLU A 233 17.38 2.78 10.63
N ILE A 234 16.47 1.80 10.51
CA ILE A 234 16.11 0.91 11.61
C ILE A 234 17.28 -0.01 11.96
N ILE A 235 18.00 -0.57 10.97
CA ILE A 235 19.19 -1.39 11.20
C ILE A 235 20.27 -0.57 11.93
N GLU A 236 20.56 0.64 11.45
CA GLU A 236 21.54 1.54 12.08
C GLU A 236 21.16 1.90 13.53
N SER A 237 19.88 2.18 13.78
CA SER A 237 19.37 2.45 15.13
C SER A 237 19.55 1.25 16.07
N ILE A 238 19.27 0.04 15.60
CA ILE A 238 19.43 -1.19 16.38
C ILE A 238 20.91 -1.44 16.71
N GLU A 239 21.80 -1.27 15.73
CA GLU A 239 23.23 -1.41 15.91
C GLU A 239 23.80 -0.40 16.92
N ALA A 240 23.39 0.87 16.80
CA ALA A 240 23.84 1.94 17.71
C ALA A 240 23.43 1.69 19.16
N LYS A 241 22.21 1.19 19.41
CA LYS A 241 21.71 0.88 20.76
C LYS A 241 22.44 -0.28 21.42
N PHE A 242 22.98 -1.21 20.62
CA PHE A 242 23.72 -2.36 21.13
C PHE A 242 25.18 -2.02 21.45
N ASN A 243 25.84 -1.23 20.59
CA ASN A 243 27.24 -0.79 20.80
C ASN A 243 27.42 0.23 21.95
N GLN A 244 26.33 0.79 22.48
CA GLN A 244 26.35 1.72 23.63
C GLN A 244 26.23 1.02 25.01
N LYS A 245 26.13 -0.30 25.05
CA LYS A 245 25.97 -1.10 26.28
C LYS A 245 27.28 -1.74 26.72
#